data_AF-A0A395NEW5-F1
#
_entry.id   AF-A0A395NEW5-F1
#
_cell.length_a   1.000
_cell.length_b   1.000
_cell.length_c   1.000
_cell.angle_alpha   90.00
_cell.angle_beta   90.00
_cell.angle_gamma   90.00
#
_symmetry.space_group_name_H-M   'P 1'
#
loop_
_entity.id
_entity.type
_entity.pdbx_description
1 polymer ?
#
loop_
_entity_poly.entity_id
_entity_poly.type
_entity_poly.pdbx_seq_one_letter_code
_entity_poly.pdbx_strand_id
1 'polypeptide(L)'
;MLSSQQSSVQIAGEQLERMLGAFDLFVLHDQPGDLDDITRMLDEITASFQSSHVKFKSWSTRRKALNLVRWLRAHNFTGVQNPEKNYRNLRNCLIGQALRHPDHESIPIISAAIFCCVASRLGIDARCCAFPTHVHAIVYPPTGHTLDDDPATALDSTSQRMFLDPYGSDNEIKLSHLHMMLARLGLQEHEELFLAPVPATTMAMRTAQNIRATLARISDLQDHAHPELSQLMHGDNTMNADACLYAASWASLMLTPPNDTTWLERLAKFLRRFPGSWPEDVWMVEKYLWPLYCSVVNPRDGFPRNADTGFGNPWQFWQFVRDADGMAPLVHRRDLCDDPRGPPFQVGQVFRHRRYGWLGAITSWHERGSQQSGLANRIRDESVRLMFSSRPNSSHYSLCFMCITATESEQHVVAPHNIALVSDSSLIKEDMFPLAGKFFKRFDTNTCKFISNIREEFPLD
;
A
#
# COMPACT_ATOMS: atom_id res chain seq x y z
N MET A 1 -20.32 11.17 33.03
CA MET A 1 -18.94 11.61 32.73
C MET A 1 -17.97 10.44 32.54
N LEU A 2 -17.94 9.43 33.43
CA LEU A 2 -17.11 8.22 33.22
C LEU A 2 -17.44 7.45 31.92
N SER A 3 -18.73 7.28 31.61
CA SER A 3 -19.18 6.60 30.38
C SER A 3 -18.82 7.34 29.09
N SER A 4 -18.80 8.68 29.09
CA SER A 4 -18.44 9.48 27.91
C SER A 4 -16.93 9.50 27.63
N GLN A 5 -16.11 9.37 28.67
CA GLN A 5 -14.65 9.29 28.52
C GLN A 5 -14.22 7.91 28.02
N GLN A 6 -14.81 6.83 28.56
CA GLN A 6 -14.59 5.47 28.06
C GLN A 6 -14.95 5.35 26.57
N SER A 7 -16.08 5.93 26.14
CA SER A 7 -16.43 5.94 24.72
C SER A 7 -15.41 6.71 23.87
N SER A 8 -14.86 7.84 24.34
CA SER A 8 -13.87 8.60 23.56
C SER A 8 -12.53 7.87 23.41
N VAL A 9 -12.10 7.13 24.43
CA VAL A 9 -10.85 6.37 24.41
C VAL A 9 -10.97 5.20 23.44
N GLN A 10 -12.10 4.48 23.49
CA GLN A 10 -12.35 3.37 22.59
C GLN A 10 -12.40 3.82 21.13
N ILE A 11 -13.12 4.91 20.84
CA ILE A 11 -13.21 5.50 19.49
C ILE A 11 -11.81 5.88 18.96
N ALA A 12 -10.94 6.44 19.80
CA ALA A 12 -9.58 6.80 19.38
C ALA A 12 -8.75 5.57 18.98
N GLY A 13 -8.87 4.45 19.72
CA GLY A 13 -8.25 3.18 19.36
C GLY A 13 -8.81 2.59 18.07
N GLU A 14 -10.13 2.58 17.92
CA GLU A 14 -10.82 2.09 16.71
C GLU A 14 -10.44 2.90 15.46
N GLN A 15 -10.33 4.23 15.58
CA GLN A 15 -9.85 5.07 14.47
C GLN A 15 -8.40 4.76 14.11
N LEU A 16 -7.54 4.50 15.10
CA LEU A 16 -6.14 4.17 14.88
C LEU A 16 -5.95 2.85 14.15
N GLU A 17 -6.59 1.77 14.62
CA GLU A 17 -6.49 0.46 13.96
C GLU A 17 -7.11 0.47 12.56
N ARG A 18 -8.24 1.17 12.34
CA ARG A 18 -8.85 1.24 11.01
C ARG A 18 -8.00 2.04 10.03
N MET A 19 -7.38 3.14 10.46
CA MET A 19 -6.49 3.93 9.60
C MET A 19 -5.21 3.18 9.23
N LEU A 20 -4.62 2.42 10.17
CA LEU A 20 -3.43 1.62 9.88
C LEU A 20 -3.77 0.35 9.10
N GLY A 21 -4.88 -0.31 9.41
CA GLY A 21 -5.37 -1.49 8.72
C GLY A 21 -5.82 -1.21 7.28
N ALA A 22 -6.15 0.04 6.94
CA ALA A 22 -6.49 0.42 5.57
C ALA A 22 -5.34 0.16 4.57
N PHE A 23 -4.08 0.17 5.03
CA PHE A 23 -2.94 -0.19 4.19
C PHE A 23 -2.92 -1.69 3.87
N ASP A 24 -3.32 -2.54 4.83
CA ASP A 24 -3.38 -3.99 4.63
C ASP A 24 -4.36 -4.40 3.53
N LEU A 25 -5.44 -3.63 3.32
CA LEU A 25 -6.46 -3.91 2.28
C LEU A 25 -5.88 -3.95 0.86
N PHE A 26 -4.76 -3.27 0.61
CA PHE A 26 -4.11 -3.25 -0.70
C PHE A 26 -3.26 -4.50 -0.97
N VAL A 27 -3.02 -5.33 0.04
CA VAL A 27 -2.10 -6.49 -0.02
C VAL A 27 -2.69 -7.77 0.56
N LEU A 28 -4.03 -7.86 0.62
CA LEU A 28 -4.71 -9.08 1.03
C LEU A 28 -4.59 -10.19 -0.02
N HIS A 29 -4.53 -9.84 -1.31
CA HIS A 29 -4.58 -10.80 -2.43
C HIS A 29 -5.77 -11.76 -2.26
N ASP A 30 -5.50 -13.07 -2.36
CA ASP A 30 -6.50 -14.14 -2.26
C ASP A 30 -6.86 -14.49 -0.80
N GLN A 31 -6.40 -13.69 0.17
CA GLN A 31 -6.70 -13.93 1.57
C GLN A 31 -8.07 -13.37 1.94
N PRO A 32 -8.91 -14.14 2.66
CA PRO A 32 -10.00 -13.53 3.40
C PRO A 32 -9.40 -12.58 4.44
N GLY A 33 -9.95 -11.38 4.53
CA GLY A 33 -9.37 -10.34 5.36
C GLY A 33 -10.09 -9.02 5.16
N ASP A 34 -10.43 -8.34 6.24
CA ASP A 34 -10.82 -6.94 6.20
C ASP A 34 -10.35 -6.19 7.46
N LEU A 35 -10.89 -5.00 7.67
CA LEU A 35 -10.59 -4.20 8.86
C LEU A 35 -11.17 -4.82 10.13
N ASP A 36 -12.30 -5.53 10.03
CA ASP A 36 -12.97 -6.14 11.16
C ASP A 36 -12.22 -7.41 11.62
N ASP A 37 -11.52 -8.09 10.71
CA ASP A 37 -10.55 -9.13 11.08
C ASP A 37 -9.39 -8.59 11.92
N ILE A 38 -8.90 -7.38 11.62
CA ILE A 38 -7.86 -6.71 12.44
C ILE A 38 -8.42 -6.37 13.82
N THR A 39 -9.63 -5.82 13.88
CA THR A 39 -10.35 -5.57 15.14
C THR A 39 -10.47 -6.86 15.97
N ARG A 40 -10.86 -7.98 15.35
CA ARG A 40 -10.98 -9.28 16.03
C ARG A 40 -9.65 -9.78 16.58
N MET A 41 -8.56 -9.68 15.83
CA MET A 41 -7.23 -10.07 16.31
C MET A 41 -6.82 -9.25 17.55
N LEU A 42 -7.11 -7.95 17.57
CA LEU A 42 -6.84 -7.10 18.74
C LEU A 42 -7.77 -7.42 19.93
N ASP A 43 -9.02 -7.80 19.67
CA ASP A 43 -9.95 -8.29 20.69
C ASP A 43 -9.48 -9.61 21.31
N GLU A 44 -8.98 -10.54 20.51
CA GLU A 44 -8.41 -11.82 20.97
C GLU A 44 -7.18 -11.60 21.85
N ILE A 45 -6.27 -10.70 21.45
CA ILE A 45 -5.12 -10.29 22.28
C ILE A 45 -5.60 -9.71 23.61
N THR A 46 -6.62 -8.86 23.56
CA THR A 46 -7.22 -8.24 24.76
C THR A 46 -7.82 -9.29 25.70
N ALA A 47 -8.59 -10.24 25.16
CA ALA A 47 -9.19 -11.33 25.91
C ALA A 47 -8.13 -12.23 26.55
N SER A 48 -7.05 -12.54 25.82
CA SER A 48 -5.92 -13.32 26.31
C SER A 48 -5.21 -12.61 27.49
N PHE A 49 -4.98 -11.30 27.38
CA PHE A 49 -4.42 -10.51 28.48
C PHE A 49 -5.34 -10.48 29.72
N GLN A 50 -6.65 -10.31 29.53
CA GLN A 50 -7.61 -10.33 30.64
C GLN A 50 -7.67 -11.70 31.34
N SER A 51 -7.64 -12.78 30.55
CA SER A 51 -7.68 -14.16 31.08
C SER A 51 -6.44 -14.50 31.92
N SER A 52 -5.27 -13.98 31.54
CA SER A 52 -4.02 -14.15 32.27
C SER A 52 -3.89 -13.26 33.51
N HIS A 53 -4.72 -12.21 33.64
CA HIS A 53 -4.63 -11.22 34.72
C HIS A 53 -6.00 -10.92 35.36
N VAL A 54 -6.54 -11.88 36.12
CA VAL A 54 -7.84 -11.74 36.81
C VAL A 54 -7.94 -10.50 37.72
N LYS A 55 -6.82 -10.06 38.31
CA LYS A 55 -6.74 -8.86 39.18
C LYS A 55 -6.54 -7.56 38.41
N PHE A 56 -6.54 -7.58 37.08
CA PHE A 56 -6.27 -6.40 36.24
C PHE A 56 -7.11 -5.18 36.63
N LYS A 57 -8.40 -5.37 36.90
CA LYS A 57 -9.33 -4.27 37.23
C LYS A 57 -8.93 -3.50 38.50
N SER A 58 -8.29 -4.16 39.46
CA SER A 58 -7.92 -3.56 40.76
C SER A 58 -6.54 -2.89 40.75
N TRP A 59 -5.86 -2.83 39.61
CA TRP A 59 -4.55 -2.20 39.50
C TRP A 59 -4.65 -0.70 39.20
N SER A 60 -3.66 0.05 39.67
CA SER A 60 -3.49 1.45 39.26
C SER A 60 -3.24 1.59 37.77
N THR A 61 -3.54 2.75 37.22
CA THR A 61 -3.34 3.03 35.78
C THR A 61 -1.89 2.77 35.34
N ARG A 62 -0.90 3.22 36.13
CA ARG A 62 0.53 2.94 35.89
C ARG A 62 0.81 1.44 35.85
N ARG A 63 0.29 0.70 36.83
CA ARG A 63 0.50 -0.74 36.92
C ARG A 63 -0.17 -1.48 35.77
N LYS A 64 -1.38 -1.08 35.37
CA LYS A 64 -2.08 -1.63 34.19
C LYS A 64 -1.23 -1.47 32.93
N ALA A 65 -0.77 -0.24 32.66
CA ALA A 65 0.01 0.07 31.47
C ALA A 65 1.36 -0.68 31.43
N LEU A 66 2.09 -0.72 32.55
CA LEU A 66 3.37 -1.43 32.64
C LEU A 66 3.23 -2.95 32.48
N ASN A 67 2.19 -3.56 33.07
CA ASN A 67 1.97 -4.99 32.89
C ASN A 67 1.51 -5.31 31.47
N LEU A 68 0.70 -4.45 30.85
CA LEU A 68 0.28 -4.63 29.46
C LEU A 68 1.48 -4.60 28.50
N VAL A 69 2.34 -3.58 28.58
CA VAL A 69 3.49 -3.48 27.67
C VAL A 69 4.45 -4.67 27.83
N ARG A 70 4.71 -5.10 29.07
CA ARG A 70 5.53 -6.27 29.36
C ARG A 70 4.92 -7.55 28.82
N TRP A 71 3.61 -7.72 28.98
CA TRP A 71 2.92 -8.90 28.50
C TRP A 71 2.92 -8.98 26.98
N LEU A 72 2.62 -7.87 26.28
CA LEU A 72 2.66 -7.82 24.81
C LEU A 72 4.05 -8.20 24.28
N ARG A 73 5.10 -7.65 24.87
CA ARG A 73 6.49 -7.95 24.49
C ARG A 73 6.87 -9.39 24.78
N ALA A 74 6.49 -9.92 25.94
CA ALA A 74 6.76 -11.31 26.31
C ALA A 74 6.06 -12.33 25.39
N HIS A 75 4.97 -11.93 24.73
CA HIS A 75 4.25 -12.74 23.74
C HIS A 75 4.58 -12.34 22.29
N ASN A 76 5.65 -11.57 22.08
CA ASN A 76 6.13 -11.09 20.78
C ASN A 76 5.19 -10.16 19.99
N PHE A 77 4.06 -9.71 20.54
CA PHE A 77 3.12 -8.84 19.82
C PHE A 77 3.67 -7.45 19.45
N THR A 78 4.83 -7.06 19.99
CA THR A 78 5.49 -5.78 19.69
C THR A 78 7.01 -5.93 19.62
N GLY A 79 7.65 -5.04 18.86
CA GLY A 79 9.10 -5.05 18.66
C GLY A 79 9.54 -5.92 17.49
N VAL A 80 10.87 -6.07 17.36
CA VAL A 80 11.54 -6.89 16.34
C VAL A 80 12.67 -7.65 17.02
N GLN A 81 12.80 -8.95 16.77
CA GLN A 81 13.82 -9.77 17.43
C GLN A 81 15.22 -9.51 16.89
N ASN A 82 15.34 -9.33 15.56
CA ASN A 82 16.61 -9.03 14.88
C ASN A 82 16.53 -7.70 14.11
N PRO A 83 16.58 -6.53 14.79
CA PRO A 83 16.38 -5.23 14.15
C PRO A 83 17.30 -4.96 12.95
N GLU A 84 18.56 -5.39 13.01
CA GLU A 84 19.51 -5.19 11.91
C GLU A 84 19.09 -5.84 10.59
N LYS A 85 18.38 -6.98 10.68
CA LYS A 85 17.90 -7.73 9.52
C LYS A 85 16.46 -7.33 9.17
N ASN A 86 15.60 -7.28 10.18
CA ASN A 86 14.16 -7.31 9.98
C ASN A 86 13.48 -5.95 10.11
N TYR A 87 14.15 -4.92 10.65
CA TYR A 87 13.50 -3.62 10.93
C TYR A 87 12.82 -3.01 9.71
N ARG A 88 13.44 -3.15 8.53
CA ARG A 88 12.92 -2.60 7.26
C ARG A 88 12.13 -3.60 6.43
N ASN A 89 11.70 -4.72 6.99
CA ASN A 89 10.80 -5.61 6.26
C ASN A 89 9.45 -4.91 6.09
N LEU A 90 8.94 -4.89 4.85
CA LEU A 90 7.71 -4.20 4.48
C LEU A 90 6.51 -4.66 5.32
N ARG A 91 6.46 -5.96 5.64
CA ARG A 91 5.44 -6.56 6.52
C ARG A 91 5.35 -5.87 7.89
N ASN A 92 6.47 -5.39 8.43
CA ASN A 92 6.51 -4.78 9.76
C ASN A 92 5.88 -3.39 9.79
N CYS A 93 5.64 -2.78 8.61
CA CYS A 93 4.93 -1.50 8.45
C CYS A 93 3.40 -1.66 8.43
N LEU A 94 2.88 -2.88 8.35
CA LEU A 94 1.47 -3.18 8.15
C LEU A 94 0.91 -3.88 9.40
N ILE A 95 -0.15 -3.33 10.00
CA ILE A 95 -0.63 -3.81 11.29
C ILE A 95 -1.28 -5.19 11.16
N GLY A 96 -2.03 -5.45 10.08
CA GLY A 96 -2.64 -6.75 9.83
C GLY A 96 -1.58 -7.83 9.55
N GLN A 97 -0.55 -7.51 8.76
CA GLN A 97 0.58 -8.44 8.53
C GLN A 97 1.33 -8.74 9.83
N ALA A 98 1.65 -7.72 10.64
CA ALA A 98 2.29 -7.92 11.94
C ALA A 98 1.44 -8.79 12.88
N LEU A 99 0.11 -8.60 12.91
CA LEU A 99 -0.77 -9.41 13.76
C LEU A 99 -0.94 -10.85 13.26
N ARG A 100 -0.82 -11.13 11.96
CA ARG A 100 -0.96 -12.49 11.40
C ARG A 100 0.34 -13.27 11.35
N HIS A 101 1.47 -12.59 11.22
CA HIS A 101 2.77 -13.24 11.10
C HIS A 101 3.14 -13.94 12.42
N PRO A 102 3.65 -15.19 12.41
CA PRO A 102 3.97 -15.93 13.63
C PRO A 102 4.93 -15.21 14.59
N ASP A 103 5.89 -14.48 14.04
CA ASP A 103 6.86 -13.72 14.84
C ASP A 103 6.33 -12.38 15.38
N HIS A 104 5.18 -11.93 14.89
CA HIS A 104 4.53 -10.66 15.25
C HIS A 104 5.40 -9.39 15.20
N GLU A 105 6.45 -9.41 14.39
CA GLU A 105 7.40 -8.31 14.29
C GLU A 105 6.75 -7.03 13.75
N SER A 106 7.07 -5.90 14.39
CA SER A 106 6.51 -4.59 14.03
C SER A 106 7.47 -3.44 14.29
N ILE A 107 7.48 -2.45 13.40
CA ILE A 107 8.25 -1.22 13.61
C ILE A 107 7.64 -0.36 14.74
N PRO A 108 8.35 0.65 15.28
CA PRO A 108 7.89 1.41 16.44
C PRO A 108 6.48 1.99 16.33
N ILE A 109 6.11 2.46 15.14
CA ILE A 109 4.76 2.99 14.87
C ILE A 109 3.67 1.92 15.04
N ILE A 110 3.90 0.72 14.51
CA ILE A 110 2.93 -0.38 14.58
C ILE A 110 2.91 -0.98 16.00
N SER A 111 4.06 -1.15 16.64
CA SER A 111 4.14 -1.59 18.04
C SER A 111 3.39 -0.65 19.00
N ALA A 112 3.59 0.67 18.85
CA ALA A 112 2.88 1.65 19.66
C ALA A 112 1.37 1.64 19.39
N ALA A 113 0.96 1.45 18.13
CA ALA A 113 -0.44 1.35 17.77
C ALA A 113 -1.11 0.10 18.36
N ILE A 114 -0.48 -1.08 18.26
CA ILE A 114 -0.97 -2.32 18.89
C ILE A 114 -1.19 -2.09 20.39
N PHE A 115 -0.21 -1.51 21.08
CA PHE A 115 -0.37 -1.17 22.50
C PHE A 115 -1.56 -0.25 22.75
N CYS A 116 -1.70 0.85 21.99
CA CYS A 116 -2.78 1.81 22.20
C CYS A 116 -4.17 1.20 21.93
N CYS A 117 -4.29 0.34 20.90
CA CYS A 117 -5.56 -0.30 20.54
C CYS A 117 -5.98 -1.37 21.56
N VAL A 118 -5.04 -2.11 22.14
CA VAL A 118 -5.33 -3.06 23.22
C VAL A 118 -5.61 -2.30 24.53
N ALA A 119 -4.84 -1.26 24.82
CA ALA A 119 -5.02 -0.42 26.00
C ALA A 119 -6.40 0.25 26.02
N SER A 120 -6.89 0.77 24.88
CA SER A 120 -8.20 1.40 24.79
C SER A 120 -9.35 0.43 25.11
N ARG A 121 -9.28 -0.81 24.61
CA ARG A 121 -10.24 -1.88 24.93
C ARG A 121 -10.22 -2.27 26.41
N LEU A 122 -9.08 -2.10 27.06
CA LEU A 122 -8.92 -2.30 28.51
C LEU A 122 -9.34 -1.08 29.34
N GLY A 123 -9.80 0.00 28.71
CA GLY A 123 -10.21 1.24 29.37
C GLY A 123 -9.05 2.12 29.85
N ILE A 124 -7.86 1.93 29.29
CA ILE A 124 -6.67 2.76 29.56
C ILE A 124 -6.60 3.85 28.47
N ASP A 125 -6.57 5.13 28.84
CA ASP A 125 -6.37 6.23 27.88
C ASP A 125 -4.90 6.26 27.43
N ALA A 126 -4.62 5.53 26.34
CA ALA A 126 -3.33 5.45 25.70
C ALA A 126 -3.39 6.08 24.30
N ARG A 127 -2.40 6.92 23.98
CA ARG A 127 -2.31 7.63 22.68
C ARG A 127 -0.91 7.58 22.12
N CYS A 128 -0.80 7.50 20.80
CA CYS A 128 0.49 7.56 20.13
C CYS A 128 1.13 8.96 20.23
N CYS A 129 2.46 8.97 20.31
CA CYS A 129 3.30 10.17 20.33
C CYS A 129 4.34 10.07 19.22
N ALA A 130 4.26 10.94 18.22
CA ALA A 130 5.15 10.94 17.06
C ALA A 130 6.50 11.61 17.37
N PHE A 131 7.26 11.05 18.31
CA PHE A 131 8.58 11.55 18.66
C PHE A 131 9.55 11.49 17.45
N PRO A 132 10.52 12.40 17.30
CA PRO A 132 11.51 12.31 16.23
C PRO A 132 12.21 10.96 16.25
N THR A 133 12.40 10.32 15.09
CA THR A 133 13.06 8.99 14.93
C THR A 133 12.35 7.78 15.56
N HIS A 134 11.32 7.96 16.40
CA HIS A 134 10.64 6.85 17.10
C HIS A 134 9.14 7.10 17.29
N VAL A 135 8.39 6.14 17.84
CA VAL A 135 7.02 6.38 18.30
C VAL A 135 6.87 5.83 19.71
N HIS A 136 6.36 6.67 20.60
CA HIS A 136 6.05 6.29 21.99
C HIS A 136 4.54 6.20 22.20
N ALA A 137 4.13 5.52 23.26
CA ALA A 137 2.77 5.59 23.78
C ALA A 137 2.75 6.50 25.01
N ILE A 138 1.77 7.40 25.07
CA ILE A 138 1.46 8.23 26.23
C ILE A 138 0.26 7.62 26.91
N VAL A 139 0.33 7.46 28.24
CA VAL A 139 -0.81 7.02 29.05
C VAL A 139 -1.23 8.14 29.99
N TYR A 140 -2.54 8.39 30.04
CA TYR A 140 -3.18 9.39 30.87
C TYR A 140 -3.93 8.74 32.04
N PRO A 141 -3.97 9.41 33.21
CA PRO A 141 -4.76 8.96 34.33
C PRO A 141 -6.24 9.30 34.11
N PRO A 142 -7.16 8.61 34.80
CA PRO A 142 -8.57 8.99 34.84
C PRO A 142 -8.75 10.42 35.37
N THR A 143 -9.83 11.10 34.95
CA THR A 143 -10.10 12.46 35.42
C THR A 143 -10.20 12.51 36.95
N GLY A 144 -9.49 13.45 37.56
CA GLY A 144 -9.46 13.64 39.02
C GLY A 144 -8.56 12.66 39.78
N HIS A 145 -7.81 11.80 39.10
CA HIS A 145 -6.89 10.84 39.73
C HIS A 145 -5.46 10.96 39.17
N THR A 146 -4.50 10.46 39.94
CA THR A 146 -3.10 10.27 39.53
C THR A 146 -2.95 8.96 38.73
N LEU A 147 -1.77 8.72 38.15
CA LEU A 147 -1.46 7.43 37.52
C LEU A 147 -1.43 6.26 38.52
N ASP A 148 -1.27 6.59 39.80
CA ASP A 148 -1.19 5.65 40.91
C ASP A 148 -2.54 5.53 41.66
N ASP A 149 -3.62 6.09 41.08
CA ASP A 149 -5.02 6.11 41.55
C ASP A 149 -5.28 6.93 42.83
N ASP A 150 -4.36 7.81 43.23
CA ASP A 150 -4.58 8.82 44.27
C ASP A 150 -5.44 9.99 43.75
N PRO A 151 -6.19 10.71 44.60
CA PRO A 151 -6.92 11.92 44.19
C PRO A 151 -5.96 13.00 43.68
N ALA A 152 -6.18 13.50 42.46
CA ALA A 152 -5.34 14.54 41.88
C ALA A 152 -5.56 15.89 42.60
N THR A 153 -4.48 16.54 43.03
CA THR A 153 -4.55 17.93 43.52
C THR A 153 -4.58 18.92 42.35
N ALA A 154 -4.98 20.18 42.59
CA ALA A 154 -4.98 21.22 41.54
C ALA A 154 -3.59 21.42 40.89
N LEU A 155 -2.51 21.12 41.62
CA LEU A 155 -1.12 21.18 41.15
C LEU A 155 -0.70 19.95 40.31
N ASP A 156 -1.40 18.82 40.42
CA ASP A 156 -1.11 17.58 39.67
C ASP A 156 -1.71 17.58 38.25
N SER A 157 -2.60 18.54 37.98
CA SER A 157 -3.49 18.56 36.81
C SER A 157 -2.79 18.62 35.45
N THR A 158 -1.52 19.02 35.38
CA THR A 158 -0.76 19.16 34.13
C THR A 158 0.33 18.11 33.90
N SER A 159 0.70 17.29 34.90
CA SER A 159 2.03 16.62 34.88
C SER A 159 2.03 15.10 34.95
N GLN A 160 0.90 14.44 35.21
CA GLN A 160 0.94 12.99 35.47
C GLN A 160 0.60 12.15 34.25
N ARG A 161 1.34 12.31 33.16
CA ARG A 161 1.33 11.35 32.04
C ARG A 161 2.59 10.49 32.08
N MET A 162 2.49 9.24 31.66
CA MET A 162 3.66 8.37 31.52
C MET A 162 3.93 8.06 30.07
N PHE A 163 5.21 7.84 29.74
CA PHE A 163 5.67 7.47 28.41
C PHE A 163 6.15 6.02 28.41
N LEU A 164 5.74 5.28 27.38
CA LEU A 164 6.11 3.89 27.16
C LEU A 164 6.70 3.72 25.76
N ASP A 165 7.57 2.73 25.62
CA ASP A 165 8.12 2.29 24.34
C ASP A 165 7.78 0.81 24.12
N PRO A 166 6.58 0.52 23.57
CA PRO A 166 6.19 -0.86 23.27
C PRO A 166 7.16 -1.61 22.35
N TYR A 167 7.95 -0.89 21.55
CA TYR A 167 8.91 -1.48 20.62
C TYR A 167 10.23 -1.89 21.28
N GLY A 168 10.75 -1.09 22.22
CA GLY A 168 12.11 -1.25 22.73
C GLY A 168 12.26 -1.42 24.25
N SER A 169 11.24 -1.12 25.06
CA SER A 169 11.37 -1.10 26.53
C SER A 169 10.16 -1.64 27.28
N ASP A 170 10.45 -2.40 28.34
CA ASP A 170 9.48 -2.95 29.31
C ASP A 170 9.18 -2.00 30.47
N ASN A 171 9.85 -0.84 30.48
CA ASN A 171 9.83 0.12 31.58
C ASN A 171 9.36 1.49 31.11
N GLU A 172 8.83 2.26 32.07
CA GLU A 172 8.48 3.65 31.87
C GLU A 172 9.70 4.49 31.46
N ILE A 173 9.50 5.29 30.42
CA ILE A 173 10.50 6.24 29.94
C ILE A 173 10.37 7.50 30.78
N LYS A 174 11.48 7.90 31.42
CA LYS A 174 11.53 9.15 32.17
C LYS A 174 11.43 10.34 31.22
N LEU A 175 10.60 11.32 31.55
CA LEU A 175 10.45 12.54 30.75
C LEU A 175 11.79 13.27 30.52
N SER A 176 12.67 13.27 31.53
CA SER A 176 14.02 13.84 31.42
C SER A 176 14.88 13.19 30.32
N HIS A 177 14.66 11.89 30.04
CA HIS A 177 15.34 11.20 28.95
C HIS A 177 14.86 11.72 27.59
N LEU A 178 13.55 11.93 27.43
CA LEU A 178 12.96 12.46 26.20
C LEU A 178 13.39 13.90 25.94
N HIS A 179 13.41 14.77 26.97
CA HIS A 179 13.95 16.13 26.83
C HIS A 179 15.43 16.13 26.42
N MET A 180 16.25 15.26 27.01
CA MET A 180 17.65 15.11 26.62
C MET A 180 17.79 14.65 25.15
N MET A 181 16.93 13.73 24.68
CA MET A 181 16.94 13.31 23.27
C MET A 181 16.55 14.45 22.33
N LEU A 182 15.53 15.24 22.66
CA LEU A 182 15.16 16.43 21.87
C LEU A 182 16.27 17.48 21.86
N ALA A 183 16.97 17.66 22.98
CA ALA A 183 18.17 18.49 23.06
C ALA A 183 19.25 18.08 22.08
N ARG A 184 19.55 16.78 22.02
CA ARG A 184 20.56 16.23 21.12
C ARG A 184 20.20 16.37 19.64
N LEU A 185 18.89 16.37 19.34
CA LEU A 185 18.39 16.57 17.98
C LEU A 185 18.23 18.06 17.61
N GLY A 186 18.49 18.98 18.54
CA GLY A 186 18.30 20.42 18.31
C GLY A 186 16.83 20.84 18.24
N LEU A 187 15.92 20.10 18.89
CA LEU A 187 14.47 20.28 18.80
C LEU A 187 13.81 20.74 20.11
N GLN A 188 14.58 21.33 21.04
CA GLN A 188 14.07 21.73 22.37
C GLN A 188 12.98 22.79 22.31
N GLU A 189 13.08 23.73 21.36
CA GLU A 189 12.10 24.81 21.19
C GLU A 189 10.71 24.30 20.76
N HIS A 190 10.60 23.02 20.39
CA HIS A 190 9.38 22.37 19.95
C HIS A 190 9.01 21.16 20.83
N GLU A 191 9.48 21.12 22.08
CA GLU A 191 9.23 20.02 23.02
C GLU A 191 7.74 19.68 23.18
N GLU A 192 6.88 20.70 23.29
CA GLU A 192 5.43 20.50 23.42
C GLU A 192 4.83 19.74 22.24
N LEU A 193 5.31 20.00 21.03
CA LEU A 193 4.84 19.34 19.81
C LEU A 193 5.23 17.86 19.78
N PHE A 194 6.48 17.54 20.15
CA PHE A 194 7.02 16.19 20.05
C PHE A 194 6.67 15.28 21.23
N LEU A 195 6.18 15.87 22.32
CA LEU A 195 5.69 15.16 23.50
C LEU A 195 4.16 15.15 23.59
N ALA A 196 3.47 15.75 22.62
CA ALA A 196 2.01 15.71 22.53
C ALA A 196 1.51 14.41 21.88
N PRO A 197 0.30 13.97 22.25
CA PRO A 197 -0.37 12.90 21.53
C PRO A 197 -0.70 13.36 20.10
N VAL A 198 -0.64 12.44 19.14
CA VAL A 198 -0.96 12.73 17.74
C VAL A 198 -2.21 12.00 17.28
N PRO A 199 -2.98 12.56 16.33
CA PRO A 199 -4.15 11.89 15.77
C PRO A 199 -3.74 10.67 14.92
N ALA A 200 -4.69 9.76 14.71
CA ALA A 200 -4.49 8.58 13.86
C ALA A 200 -4.05 8.93 12.43
N THR A 201 -4.47 10.10 11.90
CA THR A 201 -4.04 10.59 10.58
C THR A 201 -2.54 10.84 10.50
N THR A 202 -1.92 11.38 11.56
CA THR A 202 -0.47 11.57 11.64
C THR A 202 0.25 10.23 11.67
N MET A 203 -0.32 9.22 12.34
CA MET A 203 0.21 7.87 12.36
C MET A 203 0.14 7.23 10.97
N ALA A 204 -1.02 7.27 10.31
CA ALA A 204 -1.18 6.78 8.94
C ALA A 204 -0.20 7.45 7.96
N MET A 205 0.00 8.76 8.07
CA MET A 205 1.01 9.46 7.27
C MET A 205 2.42 8.92 7.53
N ARG A 206 2.83 8.82 8.81
CA ARG A 206 4.14 8.23 9.16
C ARG A 206 4.30 6.81 8.65
N THR A 207 3.24 5.99 8.68
CA THR A 207 3.26 4.64 8.08
C THR A 207 3.53 4.72 6.58
N ALA A 208 2.82 5.60 5.86
CA ALA A 208 3.06 5.83 4.43
C ALA A 208 4.51 6.31 4.14
N GLN A 209 5.14 7.07 5.03
CA GLN A 209 6.56 7.42 4.89
C GLN A 209 7.50 6.23 5.19
N ASN A 210 7.21 5.40 6.19
CA ASN A 210 8.00 4.19 6.46
C ASN A 210 7.95 3.19 5.30
N ILE A 211 6.77 3.01 4.69
CA ILE A 211 6.62 2.21 3.47
C ILE A 211 7.51 2.77 2.36
N ARG A 212 7.42 4.07 2.07
CA ARG A 212 8.28 4.69 1.02
C ARG A 212 9.76 4.57 1.31
N ALA A 213 10.19 4.76 2.56
CA ALA A 213 11.59 4.64 2.94
C ALA A 213 12.10 3.20 2.76
N THR A 214 11.25 2.21 3.06
CA THR A 214 11.54 0.79 2.82
C THR A 214 11.68 0.50 1.34
N LEU A 215 10.74 0.98 0.52
CA LEU A 215 10.76 0.78 -0.92
C LEU A 215 11.92 1.49 -1.60
N ALA A 216 12.25 2.72 -1.18
CA ALA A 216 13.43 3.44 -1.67
C ALA A 216 14.71 2.64 -1.41
N ARG A 217 14.85 2.05 -0.22
CA ARG A 217 15.99 1.18 0.09
C ARG A 217 16.03 -0.08 -0.77
N ILE A 218 14.89 -0.71 -1.05
CA ILE A 218 14.83 -1.86 -1.96
C ILE A 218 15.32 -1.44 -3.35
N SER A 219 14.86 -0.29 -3.84
CA SER A 219 15.33 0.27 -5.11
C SER A 219 16.83 0.61 -5.11
N ASP A 220 17.37 1.14 -4.01
CA ASP A 220 18.81 1.45 -3.89
C ASP A 220 19.69 0.20 -3.88
N LEU A 221 19.18 -0.91 -3.32
CA LEU A 221 19.90 -2.18 -3.24
C LEU A 221 19.82 -2.99 -4.55
N GLN A 222 18.80 -2.77 -5.39
CA GLN A 222 18.58 -3.48 -6.64
C GLN A 222 18.71 -5.01 -6.47
N ASP A 223 19.59 -5.67 -7.24
CA ASP A 223 19.82 -7.12 -7.20
C ASP A 223 20.43 -7.62 -5.88
N HIS A 224 20.91 -6.72 -5.01
CA HIS A 224 21.42 -7.05 -3.68
C HIS A 224 20.35 -6.98 -2.59
N ALA A 225 19.12 -6.59 -2.92
CA ALA A 225 18.01 -6.55 -1.97
C ALA A 225 17.66 -7.98 -1.54
N HIS A 226 17.67 -8.22 -0.23
CA HIS A 226 17.20 -9.50 0.30
C HIS A 226 15.69 -9.65 0.05
N PRO A 227 15.19 -10.79 -0.47
CA PRO A 227 13.77 -10.96 -0.79
C PRO A 227 12.82 -10.70 0.40
N GLU A 228 13.25 -11.03 1.61
CA GLU A 228 12.50 -10.77 2.85
C GLU A 228 12.10 -9.29 3.05
N LEU A 229 12.78 -8.33 2.41
CA LEU A 229 12.48 -6.91 2.55
C LEU A 229 11.10 -6.54 1.99
N SER A 230 10.69 -7.14 0.86
CA SER A 230 9.37 -6.92 0.24
C SER A 230 8.40 -8.07 0.47
N GLN A 231 8.87 -9.18 1.05
CA GLN A 231 8.06 -10.35 1.32
C GLN A 231 6.97 -10.07 2.35
N LEU A 232 5.73 -10.31 1.93
CA LEU A 232 4.56 -10.38 2.80
C LEU A 232 4.16 -11.84 3.01
N MET A 233 3.09 -12.08 3.79
CA MET A 233 2.60 -13.45 4.02
C MET A 233 2.20 -14.16 2.72
N HIS A 234 1.66 -13.42 1.75
CA HIS A 234 1.16 -13.93 0.47
C HIS A 234 1.38 -12.93 -0.66
N GLY A 235 1.16 -13.38 -1.89
CA GLY A 235 1.33 -12.60 -3.10
C GLY A 235 2.78 -12.48 -3.55
N ASP A 236 2.96 -11.91 -4.75
CA ASP A 236 4.28 -11.68 -5.31
C ASP A 236 4.98 -10.46 -4.66
N ASN A 237 6.28 -10.57 -4.44
CA ASN A 237 7.08 -9.55 -3.75
C ASN A 237 7.10 -8.21 -4.48
N THR A 238 7.15 -8.21 -5.82
CA THR A 238 7.17 -6.99 -6.62
C THR A 238 5.79 -6.33 -6.65
N MET A 239 4.73 -7.14 -6.79
CA MET A 239 3.35 -6.65 -6.75
C MET A 239 3.02 -6.07 -5.36
N ASN A 240 3.47 -6.72 -4.30
CA ASN A 240 3.34 -6.25 -2.92
C ASN A 240 3.98 -4.88 -2.72
N ALA A 241 5.19 -4.70 -3.25
CA ALA A 241 5.90 -3.43 -3.19
C ALA A 241 5.12 -2.32 -3.92
N ASP A 242 4.64 -2.58 -5.13
CA ASP A 242 3.86 -1.61 -5.90
C ASP A 242 2.51 -1.28 -5.24
N ALA A 243 1.80 -2.29 -4.71
CA ALA A 243 0.54 -2.11 -3.98
C ALA A 243 0.72 -1.30 -2.69
N CYS A 244 1.80 -1.54 -1.93
CA CYS A 244 2.13 -0.74 -0.75
C CYS A 244 2.46 0.71 -1.13
N LEU A 245 3.16 0.94 -2.23
CA LEU A 245 3.43 2.29 -2.72
C LEU A 245 2.16 3.01 -3.16
N TYR A 246 1.25 2.28 -3.80
CA TYR A 246 -0.07 2.76 -4.20
C TYR A 246 -0.89 3.19 -2.97
N ALA A 247 -0.98 2.33 -1.95
CA ALA A 247 -1.61 2.63 -0.66
C ALA A 247 -0.99 3.87 0.02
N ALA A 248 0.35 3.94 0.08
CA ALA A 248 1.07 5.09 0.65
C ALA A 248 0.78 6.39 -0.12
N SER A 249 0.62 6.30 -1.44
CA SER A 249 0.31 7.46 -2.30
C SER A 249 -1.11 7.96 -2.09
N TRP A 250 -2.09 7.06 -2.00
CA TRP A 250 -3.45 7.39 -1.58
C TRP A 250 -3.48 8.09 -0.22
N ALA A 251 -2.85 7.50 0.80
CA ALA A 251 -2.81 8.09 2.14
C ALA A 251 -2.23 9.51 2.12
N SER A 252 -1.16 9.73 1.36
CA SER A 252 -0.53 11.05 1.28
C SER A 252 -1.37 12.11 0.57
N LEU A 253 -2.18 11.72 -0.42
CA LEU A 253 -3.09 12.62 -1.11
C LEU A 253 -4.34 12.92 -0.30
N MET A 254 -4.89 11.91 0.39
CA MET A 254 -6.15 12.02 1.13
C MET A 254 -5.99 12.69 2.50
N LEU A 255 -4.84 12.52 3.15
CA LEU A 255 -4.60 13.03 4.51
C LEU A 255 -3.85 14.36 4.54
N THR A 256 -3.36 14.84 3.39
CA THR A 256 -2.73 16.16 3.28
C THR A 256 -3.71 17.14 2.64
N PRO A 257 -3.88 18.36 3.18
CA PRO A 257 -4.68 19.38 2.53
C PRO A 257 -4.14 19.68 1.12
N PRO A 258 -5.01 19.90 0.12
CA PRO A 258 -4.59 20.21 -1.25
C PRO A 258 -4.08 21.66 -1.42
N ASN A 259 -3.37 22.22 -0.44
CA ASN A 259 -3.13 23.66 -0.35
C ASN A 259 -1.78 24.15 -0.91
N ASP A 260 -0.92 23.25 -1.40
CA ASP A 260 0.42 23.60 -1.85
C ASP A 260 0.80 22.95 -3.20
N THR A 261 1.91 23.43 -3.77
CA THR A 261 2.47 22.87 -5.01
C THR A 261 2.97 21.44 -4.81
N THR A 262 3.37 21.07 -3.59
CA THR A 262 3.89 19.74 -3.29
C THR A 262 2.81 18.67 -3.40
N TRP A 263 1.58 18.99 -3.01
CA TRP A 263 0.41 18.13 -3.17
C TRP A 263 0.10 17.92 -4.66
N LEU A 264 0.12 18.99 -5.47
CA LEU A 264 -0.09 18.89 -6.92
C LEU A 264 0.98 18.05 -7.60
N GLU A 265 2.24 18.16 -7.19
CA GLU A 265 3.32 17.30 -7.71
C GLU A 265 3.12 15.83 -7.33
N ARG A 266 2.68 15.55 -6.10
CA ARG A 266 2.34 14.18 -5.66
C ARG A 266 1.17 13.62 -6.48
N LEU A 267 0.13 14.44 -6.71
CA LEU A 267 -1.02 14.05 -7.51
C LEU A 267 -0.61 13.76 -8.95
N ALA A 268 0.20 14.63 -9.58
CA ALA A 268 0.68 14.42 -10.93
C ALA A 268 1.48 13.11 -11.06
N LYS A 269 2.36 12.81 -10.09
CA LYS A 269 3.11 11.54 -10.03
C LYS A 269 2.19 10.34 -9.88
N PHE A 270 1.19 10.44 -8.99
CA PHE A 270 0.18 9.40 -8.78
C PHE A 270 -0.60 9.11 -10.06
N LEU A 271 -1.15 10.16 -10.69
CA LEU A 271 -1.99 10.04 -11.88
C LEU A 271 -1.21 9.52 -13.09
N ARG A 272 0.11 9.70 -13.15
CA ARG A 272 0.94 9.15 -14.23
C ARG A 272 1.34 7.70 -14.01
N ARG A 273 1.60 7.31 -12.77
CA ARG A 273 2.15 5.98 -12.46
C ARG A 273 1.09 4.88 -12.50
N PHE A 274 -0.10 5.13 -11.95
CA PHE A 274 -1.02 4.05 -11.60
C PHE A 274 -2.13 3.66 -12.60
N PRO A 275 -2.52 4.46 -13.64
CA PRO A 275 -3.66 4.07 -14.47
C PRO A 275 -3.44 2.77 -15.26
N GLY A 276 -2.19 2.40 -15.59
CA GLY A 276 -1.91 1.12 -16.25
C GLY A 276 -1.96 -0.09 -15.32
N SER A 277 -1.70 0.10 -14.03
CA SER A 277 -1.61 -0.99 -13.05
C SER A 277 -2.94 -1.24 -12.34
N TRP A 278 -3.73 -0.18 -12.09
CA TRP A 278 -5.06 -0.23 -11.45
C TRP A 278 -6.11 0.58 -12.23
N PRO A 279 -6.39 0.24 -13.51
CA PRO A 279 -7.43 0.92 -14.29
C PRO A 279 -8.83 0.81 -13.65
N GLU A 280 -9.10 -0.28 -12.92
CA GLU A 280 -10.35 -0.54 -12.20
C GLU A 280 -10.70 0.54 -11.16
N ASP A 281 -9.71 1.29 -10.69
CA ASP A 281 -9.85 2.29 -9.64
C ASP A 281 -10.20 3.69 -10.17
N VAL A 282 -10.41 3.85 -11.48
CA VAL A 282 -10.72 5.14 -12.12
C VAL A 282 -11.86 5.89 -11.42
N TRP A 283 -12.91 5.16 -11.03
CA TRP A 283 -14.05 5.73 -10.33
C TRP A 283 -13.67 6.30 -8.95
N MET A 284 -12.69 5.72 -8.25
CA MET A 284 -12.21 6.23 -6.96
C MET A 284 -11.44 7.52 -7.16
N VAL A 285 -10.60 7.59 -8.19
CA VAL A 285 -9.86 8.81 -8.54
C VAL A 285 -10.84 9.95 -8.85
N GLU A 286 -11.87 9.68 -9.66
CA GLU A 286 -12.93 10.64 -9.98
C GLU A 286 -13.75 11.06 -8.75
N LYS A 287 -14.05 10.12 -7.85
CA LYS A 287 -14.88 10.39 -6.67
C LYS A 287 -14.13 11.17 -5.58
N TYR A 288 -12.84 10.86 -5.37
CA TYR A 288 -12.11 11.33 -4.20
C TYR A 288 -11.00 12.35 -4.52
N LEU A 289 -10.25 12.17 -5.61
CA LEU A 289 -9.12 13.07 -5.92
C LEU A 289 -9.53 14.24 -6.82
N TRP A 290 -10.45 14.02 -7.75
CA TRP A 290 -10.92 15.08 -8.65
C TRP A 290 -11.56 16.27 -7.90
N PRO A 291 -12.44 16.08 -6.89
CA PRO A 291 -12.99 17.20 -6.13
C PRO A 291 -11.91 17.96 -5.34
N LEU A 292 -10.92 17.25 -4.79
CA LEU A 292 -9.79 17.87 -4.09
C LEU A 292 -8.96 18.74 -5.05
N TYR A 293 -8.66 18.24 -6.25
CA TYR A 293 -7.98 19.03 -7.27
C TYR A 293 -8.78 20.28 -7.69
N CYS A 294 -10.08 20.13 -7.94
CA CYS A 294 -10.96 21.24 -8.32
C CYS A 294 -11.11 22.30 -7.22
N SER A 295 -10.87 21.93 -5.96
CA SER A 295 -10.94 22.87 -4.84
C SER A 295 -9.81 23.89 -4.82
N VAL A 296 -8.70 23.61 -5.51
CA VAL A 296 -7.48 24.44 -5.48
C VAL A 296 -6.96 24.86 -6.84
N VAL A 297 -7.39 24.18 -7.91
CA VAL A 297 -7.05 24.52 -9.29
C VAL A 297 -8.33 24.61 -10.11
N ASN A 298 -8.46 25.67 -10.91
CA ASN A 298 -9.50 25.72 -11.92
C ASN A 298 -9.15 24.71 -13.03
N PRO A 299 -9.99 23.70 -13.31
CA PRO A 299 -9.66 22.66 -14.29
C PRO A 299 -9.34 23.19 -15.69
N ARG A 300 -9.79 24.42 -16.01
CA ARG A 300 -9.46 25.11 -17.28
C ARG A 300 -8.00 25.51 -17.38
N ASP A 301 -7.33 25.74 -16.25
CA ASP A 301 -5.94 26.19 -16.18
C ASP A 301 -4.96 25.00 -16.26
N GLY A 302 -5.44 23.77 -16.10
CA GLY A 302 -4.65 22.54 -16.19
C GLY A 302 -3.69 22.36 -15.01
N PHE A 303 -2.71 21.45 -15.14
CA PHE A 303 -1.65 21.31 -14.14
C PHE A 303 -0.63 22.44 -14.28
N PRO A 304 -0.06 22.95 -13.17
CA PRO A 304 1.03 23.91 -13.24
C PRO A 304 2.21 23.38 -14.07
N ARG A 305 2.82 24.22 -14.91
CA ARG A 305 3.92 23.85 -15.82
C ARG A 305 5.10 23.15 -15.13
N ASN A 306 5.34 23.41 -13.84
CA ASN A 306 6.43 22.78 -13.08
C ASN A 306 6.13 21.31 -12.72
N ALA A 307 4.86 20.95 -12.60
CA ALA A 307 4.42 19.56 -12.42
C ALA A 307 4.26 18.83 -13.77
N ASP A 308 4.22 19.59 -14.86
CA ASP A 308 4.14 19.06 -16.22
C ASP A 308 5.53 18.77 -16.79
N THR A 309 6.08 17.59 -16.48
CA THR A 309 7.37 17.14 -17.06
C THR A 309 7.28 16.73 -18.55
N GLY A 310 6.40 17.35 -19.33
CA GLY A 310 6.30 17.16 -20.78
C GLY A 310 5.54 15.92 -21.25
N PHE A 311 4.70 15.33 -20.39
CA PHE A 311 3.86 14.16 -20.72
C PHE A 311 2.37 14.52 -20.80
N GLY A 312 2.05 15.81 -20.92
CA GLY A 312 0.68 16.32 -20.97
C GLY A 312 -0.05 16.25 -19.63
N ASN A 313 -1.35 16.59 -19.68
CA ASN A 313 -2.23 16.63 -18.51
C ASN A 313 -2.47 15.20 -17.97
N PRO A 314 -2.02 14.85 -16.75
CA PRO A 314 -2.19 13.52 -16.14
C PRO A 314 -3.65 13.03 -16.09
N TRP A 315 -4.62 13.94 -16.04
CA TRP A 315 -6.03 13.58 -16.04
C TRP A 315 -6.50 12.94 -17.35
N GLN A 316 -5.84 13.22 -18.47
CA GLN A 316 -6.23 12.68 -19.77
C GLN A 316 -6.10 11.15 -19.81
N PHE A 317 -5.10 10.58 -19.14
CA PHE A 317 -4.95 9.13 -19.07
C PHE A 317 -6.10 8.47 -18.30
N TRP A 318 -6.53 9.06 -17.20
CA TRP A 318 -7.66 8.53 -16.41
C TRP A 318 -9.00 8.74 -17.11
N GLN A 319 -9.21 9.89 -17.77
CA GLN A 319 -10.38 10.11 -18.62
C GLN A 319 -10.42 9.09 -19.76
N PHE A 320 -9.28 8.79 -20.36
CA PHE A 320 -9.18 7.76 -21.39
C PHE A 320 -9.54 6.38 -20.84
N VAL A 321 -9.02 5.99 -19.68
CA VAL A 321 -9.38 4.71 -19.02
C VAL A 321 -10.89 4.67 -18.76
N ARG A 322 -11.49 5.77 -18.28
CA ARG A 322 -12.93 5.87 -18.04
C ARG A 322 -13.74 5.72 -19.32
N ASP A 323 -13.35 6.44 -20.37
CA ASP A 323 -14.02 6.39 -21.66
C ASP A 323 -13.91 4.99 -22.26
N ALA A 324 -12.75 4.35 -22.16
CA ALA A 324 -12.51 3.00 -22.64
C ALA A 324 -13.37 1.96 -21.90
N ASP A 325 -13.51 2.07 -20.58
CA ASP A 325 -14.39 1.22 -19.75
C ASP A 325 -15.87 1.31 -20.18
N GLY A 326 -16.31 2.48 -20.66
CA GLY A 326 -17.67 2.68 -21.18
C GLY A 326 -17.90 2.20 -22.63
N MET A 327 -16.84 1.85 -23.37
CA MET A 327 -16.96 1.45 -24.77
C MET A 327 -17.16 -0.07 -24.90
N ALA A 328 -17.97 -0.47 -25.88
CA ALA A 328 -18.03 -1.87 -26.26
C ALA A 328 -16.65 -2.34 -26.76
N PRO A 329 -16.12 -3.47 -26.26
CA PRO A 329 -14.84 -4.00 -26.69
C PRO A 329 -14.82 -4.25 -28.20
N LEU A 330 -13.70 -3.94 -28.85
CA LEU A 330 -13.52 -4.22 -30.27
C LEU A 330 -13.31 -5.73 -30.45
N VAL A 331 -14.16 -6.34 -31.27
CA VAL A 331 -14.05 -7.78 -31.56
C VAL A 331 -12.94 -8.03 -32.58
N HIS A 332 -11.88 -8.71 -32.15
CA HIS A 332 -10.75 -9.15 -32.94
C HIS A 332 -10.95 -10.60 -33.39
N ARG A 333 -11.15 -10.79 -34.70
CA ARG A 333 -11.42 -12.08 -35.32
C ARG A 333 -10.31 -12.47 -36.27
N ARG A 334 -9.73 -13.66 -36.06
CA ARG A 334 -8.62 -14.18 -36.89
C ARG A 334 -8.99 -14.34 -38.36
N ASP A 335 -10.26 -14.66 -38.62
CA ASP A 335 -10.79 -14.86 -39.97
C ASP A 335 -11.13 -13.55 -40.70
N LEU A 336 -11.07 -12.42 -40.01
CA LEU A 336 -11.29 -11.08 -40.55
C LEU A 336 -10.01 -10.23 -40.60
N CYS A 337 -8.86 -10.83 -40.32
CA CYS A 337 -7.55 -10.19 -40.44
C CYS A 337 -7.21 -9.87 -41.89
N ASP A 338 -6.39 -8.83 -42.09
CA ASP A 338 -5.88 -8.48 -43.41
C ASP A 338 -4.99 -9.59 -44.00
N ASP A 339 -4.26 -10.34 -43.14
CA ASP A 339 -3.60 -11.58 -43.53
C ASP A 339 -4.61 -12.75 -43.45
N PRO A 340 -4.93 -13.44 -44.56
CA PRO A 340 -5.85 -14.58 -44.57
C PRO A 340 -5.41 -15.76 -43.70
N ARG A 341 -4.13 -15.83 -43.32
CA ARG A 341 -3.61 -16.85 -42.39
C ARG A 341 -3.88 -16.50 -40.93
N GLY A 342 -4.30 -15.27 -40.66
CA GLY A 342 -4.50 -14.74 -39.32
C GLY A 342 -3.22 -14.62 -38.51
N PRO A 343 -3.33 -14.27 -37.22
CA PRO A 343 -2.18 -14.18 -36.32
C PRO A 343 -1.56 -15.58 -36.11
N PRO A 344 -0.23 -15.71 -36.10
CA PRO A 344 0.43 -17.01 -35.92
C PRO A 344 0.31 -17.60 -34.50
N PHE A 345 -0.05 -16.78 -33.51
CA PHE A 345 -0.14 -17.17 -32.10
C PHE A 345 -1.47 -16.77 -31.49
N GLN A 346 -1.86 -17.45 -30.41
CA GLN A 346 -3.12 -17.32 -29.68
C GLN A 346 -2.96 -16.65 -28.33
N VAL A 347 -3.99 -15.88 -27.93
CA VAL A 347 -4.13 -15.38 -26.57
C VAL A 347 -4.08 -16.55 -25.58
N GLY A 348 -3.30 -16.38 -24.52
CA GLY A 348 -3.04 -17.37 -23.48
C GLY A 348 -1.82 -18.26 -23.74
N GLN A 349 -1.24 -18.28 -24.95
CA GLN A 349 -0.04 -19.07 -25.19
C GLN A 349 1.16 -18.51 -24.44
N VAL A 350 1.93 -19.42 -23.82
CA VAL A 350 3.18 -19.09 -23.15
C VAL A 350 4.33 -19.22 -24.15
N PHE A 351 5.26 -18.28 -24.08
CA PHE A 351 6.42 -18.23 -24.95
C PHE A 351 7.68 -17.82 -24.20
N ARG A 352 8.82 -18.13 -24.81
CA ARG A 352 10.13 -17.60 -24.46
C ARG A 352 10.54 -16.56 -25.49
N HIS A 353 10.92 -15.37 -25.04
CA HIS A 353 11.40 -14.33 -25.95
C HIS A 353 12.73 -14.76 -26.59
N ARG A 354 12.81 -14.87 -27.91
CA ARG A 354 13.99 -15.44 -28.60
C ARG A 354 15.30 -14.71 -28.30
N ARG A 355 15.25 -13.38 -28.19
CA ARG A 355 16.45 -12.55 -27.94
C ARG A 355 16.88 -12.49 -26.48
N TYR A 356 15.93 -12.47 -25.55
CA TYR A 356 16.16 -12.09 -24.15
C TYR A 356 15.92 -13.26 -23.18
N GLY A 357 15.28 -14.34 -23.63
CA GLY A 357 15.11 -15.57 -22.86
C GLY A 357 14.02 -15.53 -21.78
N TRP A 358 13.42 -14.37 -21.50
CA TRP A 358 12.33 -14.25 -20.52
C TRP A 358 11.05 -14.95 -21.00
N LEU A 359 10.23 -15.36 -20.04
CA LEU A 359 8.96 -16.06 -20.27
C LEU A 359 7.78 -15.09 -20.23
N GLY A 360 6.92 -15.19 -21.23
CA GLY A 360 5.77 -14.33 -21.43
C GLY A 360 4.51 -15.10 -21.74
N ALA A 361 3.35 -14.52 -21.42
CA ALA A 361 2.04 -15.02 -21.83
C ALA A 361 1.36 -13.96 -22.71
N ILE A 362 0.82 -14.38 -23.85
CA ILE A 362 0.17 -13.49 -24.82
C ILE A 362 -1.21 -13.08 -24.29
N THR A 363 -1.45 -11.79 -24.08
CA THR A 363 -2.74 -11.26 -23.60
C THR A 363 -3.61 -10.71 -24.72
N SER A 364 -3.02 -10.18 -25.79
CA SER A 364 -3.77 -9.70 -26.96
C SER A 364 -2.90 -9.64 -28.22
N TRP A 365 -3.51 -9.39 -29.38
CA TRP A 365 -2.83 -9.13 -30.64
C TRP A 365 -3.53 -8.05 -31.45
N HIS A 366 -2.77 -7.26 -32.20
CA HIS A 366 -3.28 -6.17 -33.04
C HIS A 366 -2.51 -6.06 -34.36
N GLU A 367 -3.19 -5.62 -35.42
CA GLU A 367 -2.57 -5.25 -36.70
C GLU A 367 -2.10 -3.79 -36.65
N ARG A 368 -0.80 -3.54 -36.86
CA ARG A 368 -0.26 -2.16 -36.87
C ARG A 368 -0.89 -1.36 -38.02
N GLY A 369 -1.81 -0.47 -37.66
CA GLY A 369 -2.63 0.34 -38.57
C GLY A 369 -4.08 0.49 -38.09
N SER A 370 -4.64 -0.56 -37.48
CA SER A 370 -6.01 -0.58 -36.94
C SER A 370 -6.22 0.38 -35.75
N GLN A 371 -5.19 0.63 -34.95
CA GLN A 371 -5.25 1.57 -33.82
C GLN A 371 -5.06 3.06 -34.19
N GLN A 372 -4.67 3.38 -35.44
CA GLN A 372 -4.41 4.78 -35.83
C GLN A 372 -5.69 5.64 -35.90
N SER A 373 -6.87 5.04 -35.95
CA SER A 373 -8.13 5.79 -36.11
C SER A 373 -8.75 6.27 -34.79
N GLY A 374 -8.57 5.55 -33.68
CA GLY A 374 -9.24 5.84 -32.40
C GLY A 374 -8.38 6.55 -31.34
N LEU A 375 -7.16 6.03 -31.11
CA LEU A 375 -6.35 6.34 -29.91
C LEU A 375 -5.50 7.62 -30.08
N ALA A 376 -4.76 7.74 -31.19
CA ALA A 376 -3.86 8.86 -31.46
C ALA A 376 -4.59 10.14 -31.91
N ASN A 377 -5.79 10.01 -32.51
CA ASN A 377 -6.57 11.15 -33.01
C ASN A 377 -7.33 11.90 -31.91
N ARG A 378 -7.65 11.27 -30.77
CA ARG A 378 -8.34 11.92 -29.64
C ARG A 378 -7.40 12.61 -28.66
N ILE A 379 -6.13 12.20 -28.62
CA ILE A 379 -5.12 12.81 -27.76
C ILE A 379 -4.50 14.01 -28.48
N ARG A 380 -4.69 15.20 -27.90
CA ARG A 380 -4.30 16.50 -28.48
C ARG A 380 -2.81 16.84 -28.31
N ASP A 381 -2.08 16.04 -27.52
CA ASP A 381 -0.70 16.30 -27.10
C ASP A 381 0.30 15.41 -27.88
N GLU A 382 1.28 16.03 -28.53
CA GLU A 382 2.30 15.35 -29.34
C GLU A 382 3.23 14.45 -28.50
N SER A 383 3.39 14.75 -27.21
CA SER A 383 4.24 13.98 -26.28
C SER A 383 3.67 12.57 -25.98
N VAL A 384 2.36 12.47 -25.82
CA VAL A 384 1.65 11.20 -25.63
C VAL A 384 1.50 10.47 -26.96
N ARG A 385 1.33 11.21 -28.07
CA ARG A 385 1.45 10.62 -29.41
C ARG A 385 2.82 9.97 -29.58
N LEU A 386 3.92 10.50 -29.05
CA LEU A 386 5.26 9.88 -29.10
C LEU A 386 5.38 8.59 -28.29
N MET A 387 4.67 8.45 -27.15
CA MET A 387 4.56 7.15 -26.46
C MET A 387 3.88 6.08 -27.33
N PHE A 388 2.91 6.48 -28.16
CA PHE A 388 2.17 5.59 -29.06
C PHE A 388 2.65 5.62 -30.52
N SER A 389 3.63 6.45 -30.87
CA SER A 389 4.10 6.64 -32.25
C SER A 389 5.56 6.23 -32.39
N SER A 390 5.72 4.96 -32.75
CA SER A 390 6.87 4.58 -33.57
C SER A 390 6.60 5.02 -35.01
N ARG A 391 7.49 5.87 -35.55
CA ARG A 391 7.41 6.46 -36.91
C ARG A 391 7.05 5.43 -38.01
N PRO A 392 6.25 5.83 -39.01
CA PRO A 392 5.91 4.97 -40.14
C PRO A 392 7.02 5.01 -41.18
N ASN A 393 7.71 3.90 -41.39
CA ASN A 393 8.43 3.64 -42.64
C ASN A 393 8.60 2.14 -42.82
N SER A 394 7.53 1.49 -43.25
CA SER A 394 7.55 0.38 -44.21
C SER A 394 6.15 -0.22 -44.33
N SER A 395 5.72 -0.41 -45.57
CA SER A 395 4.46 -1.01 -46.02
C SER A 395 4.43 -2.53 -45.82
N HIS A 396 4.73 -3.00 -44.61
CA HIS A 396 4.62 -4.41 -44.25
C HIS A 396 3.70 -4.56 -43.04
N TYR A 397 2.63 -5.34 -43.22
CA TYR A 397 1.81 -5.89 -42.15
C TYR A 397 2.69 -6.23 -40.94
N SER A 398 2.53 -5.47 -39.85
CA SER A 398 3.22 -5.79 -38.60
C SER A 398 2.19 -6.09 -37.54
N LEU A 399 1.82 -7.36 -37.45
CA LEU A 399 1.15 -7.89 -36.26
C LEU A 399 2.05 -7.65 -35.05
N CYS A 400 1.46 -7.20 -33.94
CA CYS A 400 2.12 -7.10 -32.65
C CYS A 400 1.29 -7.81 -31.58
N PHE A 401 1.97 -8.42 -30.61
CA PHE A 401 1.36 -9.12 -29.50
C PHE A 401 1.61 -8.36 -28.20
N MET A 402 0.55 -8.12 -27.42
CA MET A 402 0.69 -7.65 -26.04
C MET A 402 0.89 -8.87 -25.15
N CYS A 403 1.83 -8.75 -24.21
CA CYS A 403 2.25 -9.86 -23.37
C CYS A 403 2.46 -9.40 -21.94
N ILE A 404 2.15 -10.26 -20.97
CA ILE A 404 2.64 -10.14 -19.59
C ILE A 404 3.87 -11.02 -19.41
N THR A 405 4.77 -10.62 -18.51
CA THR A 405 5.96 -11.42 -18.18
C THR A 405 5.70 -12.32 -16.97
N ALA A 406 6.58 -13.29 -16.75
CA ALA A 406 6.51 -14.17 -15.61
C ALA A 406 6.78 -13.48 -14.26
N THR A 407 7.44 -12.32 -14.27
CA THR A 407 8.04 -11.73 -13.06
C THR A 407 7.76 -10.24 -12.86
N GLU A 408 7.28 -9.54 -13.88
CA GLU A 408 7.12 -8.07 -13.86
C GLU A 408 5.64 -7.68 -14.08
N SER A 409 5.28 -6.50 -13.57
CA SER A 409 3.94 -5.91 -13.75
C SER A 409 3.71 -5.30 -15.12
N GLU A 410 4.77 -4.99 -15.86
CA GLU A 410 4.67 -4.23 -17.11
C GLU A 410 4.22 -5.12 -18.28
N GLN A 411 3.37 -4.55 -19.14
CA GLN A 411 3.01 -5.19 -20.40
C GLN A 411 4.05 -4.89 -21.47
N HIS A 412 4.40 -5.91 -22.25
CA HIS A 412 5.36 -5.82 -23.34
C HIS A 412 4.69 -5.98 -24.69
N VAL A 413 5.14 -5.20 -25.67
CA VAL A 413 4.79 -5.36 -27.08
C VAL A 413 5.85 -6.20 -27.77
N VAL A 414 5.45 -7.37 -28.28
CA VAL A 414 6.38 -8.35 -28.89
C VAL A 414 6.01 -8.61 -30.34
N ALA A 415 7.01 -8.59 -31.22
CA ALA A 415 6.85 -8.93 -32.62
C ALA A 415 6.83 -10.47 -32.83
N PRO A 416 6.08 -10.99 -33.81
CA PRO A 416 5.90 -12.44 -33.99
C PRO A 416 7.21 -13.22 -34.13
N HIS A 417 8.21 -12.67 -34.81
CA HIS A 417 9.50 -13.34 -35.02
C HIS A 417 10.32 -13.52 -33.74
N ASN A 418 9.98 -12.84 -32.63
CA ASN A 418 10.63 -12.95 -31.34
C ASN A 418 9.93 -13.94 -30.39
N ILE A 419 8.82 -14.55 -30.80
CA ILE A 419 8.06 -15.50 -30.00
C ILE A 419 8.53 -16.93 -30.31
N ALA A 420 8.88 -17.68 -29.26
CA ALA A 420 9.11 -19.12 -29.33
C ALA A 420 8.19 -19.81 -28.31
N LEU A 421 7.21 -20.58 -28.78
CA LEU A 421 6.23 -21.22 -27.90
C LEU A 421 6.89 -22.20 -26.93
N VAL A 422 6.40 -22.20 -25.70
CA VAL A 422 6.78 -23.17 -24.68
C VAL A 422 5.74 -24.28 -24.67
N SER A 423 6.19 -25.52 -24.87
CA SER A 423 5.34 -26.71 -24.78
C SER A 423 5.54 -27.49 -23.47
N ASP A 424 6.61 -27.19 -22.75
CA ASP A 424 6.96 -27.86 -21.50
C ASP A 424 6.34 -27.11 -20.30
N SER A 425 5.28 -27.67 -19.74
CA SER A 425 4.57 -27.10 -18.60
C SER A 425 5.41 -27.09 -17.31
N SER A 426 6.46 -27.91 -17.21
CA SER A 426 7.32 -27.95 -16.01
C SER A 426 8.15 -26.68 -15.82
N LEU A 427 8.29 -25.88 -16.88
CA LEU A 427 8.93 -24.57 -16.84
C LEU A 427 8.04 -23.49 -16.21
N ILE A 428 6.75 -23.76 -16.04
CA ILE A 428 5.77 -22.80 -15.54
C ILE A 428 5.41 -23.18 -14.12
N LYS A 429 5.88 -22.35 -13.18
CA LYS A 429 5.60 -22.50 -11.75
C LYS A 429 4.38 -21.68 -11.36
N GLU A 430 3.79 -22.03 -10.23
CA GLU A 430 2.56 -21.40 -9.71
C GLU A 430 2.76 -19.94 -9.29
N ASP A 431 3.97 -19.56 -8.89
CA ASP A 431 4.36 -18.20 -8.51
C ASP A 431 4.65 -17.27 -9.70
N MET A 432 4.65 -17.81 -10.93
CA MET A 432 4.91 -17.03 -12.14
C MET A 432 3.62 -16.41 -12.69
N PHE A 433 3.77 -15.26 -13.35
CA PHE A 433 2.66 -14.50 -13.95
C PHE A 433 1.62 -14.04 -12.92
N PRO A 434 2.01 -13.21 -11.93
CA PRO A 434 1.08 -12.76 -10.88
C PRO A 434 -0.11 -11.97 -11.43
N LEU A 435 0.01 -11.39 -12.63
CA LEU A 435 -1.08 -10.66 -13.30
C LEU A 435 -1.96 -11.53 -14.20
N ALA A 436 -1.71 -12.84 -14.30
CA ALA A 436 -2.46 -13.73 -15.20
C ALA A 436 -3.97 -13.71 -14.90
N GLY A 437 -4.36 -13.60 -13.63
CA GLY A 437 -5.77 -13.52 -13.22
C GLY A 437 -6.55 -12.35 -13.81
N LYS A 438 -5.88 -11.27 -14.25
CA LYS A 438 -6.53 -10.15 -14.95
C LYS A 438 -7.02 -10.53 -16.34
N PHE A 439 -6.41 -11.52 -16.99
CA PHE A 439 -6.67 -11.86 -18.40
C PHE A 439 -7.22 -13.29 -18.59
N PHE A 440 -6.91 -14.19 -17.66
CA PHE A 440 -7.09 -15.63 -17.83
C PHE A 440 -7.82 -16.26 -16.64
N LYS A 441 -8.56 -17.34 -16.89
CA LYS A 441 -9.29 -18.09 -15.85
C LYS A 441 -8.38 -19.03 -15.06
N ARG A 442 -7.46 -19.71 -15.76
CA ARG A 442 -6.53 -20.70 -15.20
C ARG A 442 -5.46 -21.06 -16.21
N PHE A 443 -4.39 -21.68 -15.75
CA PHE A 443 -3.41 -22.35 -16.60
C PHE A 443 -3.82 -23.79 -16.89
N ASP A 444 -3.74 -24.23 -18.14
CA ASP A 444 -3.92 -25.63 -18.55
C ASP A 444 -2.55 -26.26 -18.82
N THR A 445 -2.17 -27.19 -17.95
CA THR A 445 -0.89 -27.90 -18.01
C THR A 445 -0.79 -28.84 -19.21
N ASN A 446 -1.91 -29.37 -19.72
CA ASN A 446 -1.88 -30.31 -20.85
C ASN A 446 -1.53 -29.61 -22.16
N THR A 447 -2.00 -28.37 -22.31
CA THR A 447 -1.78 -27.56 -23.52
C THR A 447 -0.70 -26.50 -23.34
N CYS A 448 -0.14 -26.37 -22.14
CA CYS A 448 0.81 -25.31 -21.74
C CYS A 448 0.32 -23.91 -22.11
N LYS A 449 -0.97 -23.63 -21.84
CA LYS A 449 -1.68 -22.41 -22.26
C LYS A 449 -2.58 -21.90 -21.13
N PHE A 450 -2.64 -20.59 -20.95
CA PHE A 450 -3.67 -19.96 -20.15
C PHE A 450 -5.03 -19.93 -20.87
N ILE A 451 -6.09 -20.30 -20.17
CA ILE A 451 -7.45 -20.28 -20.71
C ILE A 451 -7.98 -18.84 -20.65
N SER A 452 -8.20 -18.23 -21.82
CA SER A 452 -8.70 -16.86 -21.95
C SER A 452 -10.06 -16.65 -21.29
N ASN A 453 -10.18 -15.55 -20.55
CA ASN A 453 -11.46 -15.04 -20.08
C ASN A 453 -12.08 -14.03 -21.07
N ILE A 454 -11.30 -13.52 -22.02
CA ILE A 454 -11.63 -12.36 -22.87
C ILE A 454 -12.27 -12.83 -24.18
N ARG A 455 -13.42 -13.49 -24.10
CA ARG A 455 -14.13 -14.02 -25.28
C ARG A 455 -14.89 -12.96 -26.07
N GLU A 456 -15.21 -11.84 -25.44
CA GLU A 456 -15.83 -10.68 -26.11
C GLU A 456 -14.89 -10.01 -27.11
N GLU A 457 -13.61 -9.83 -26.78
CA GLU A 457 -12.61 -9.27 -27.69
C GLU A 457 -12.03 -10.34 -28.62
N PHE A 458 -11.70 -11.53 -28.11
CA PHE A 458 -11.04 -12.58 -28.88
C PHE A 458 -11.86 -13.88 -28.89
N PRO A 459 -13.00 -13.92 -29.61
CA PRO A 459 -13.94 -15.06 -29.55
C PRO A 459 -13.42 -16.37 -30.16
N LEU A 460 -12.34 -16.31 -30.95
CA LEU A 460 -11.76 -17.47 -31.66
C LEU A 460 -10.43 -17.94 -31.05
N ASP A 461 -10.06 -17.45 -29.87
CA ASP A 461 -8.79 -17.75 -29.18
C ASP A 461 -8.92 -18.67 -27.94
#